data_AF-A0A9P6FLN9-F1
#
_entry.id   AF-A0A9P6FLN9-F1
#
_cell.length_a   1.000
_cell.length_b   1.000
_cell.length_c   1.000
_cell.angle_alpha   90.00
_cell.angle_beta   90.00
_cell.angle_gamma   90.00
#
_symmetry.space_group_name_H-M   'P 1'
#
loop_
_entity.id
_entity.type
_entity.pdbx_description
1 polymer ?
#
loop_
_entity_poly.entity_id
_entity_poly.type
_entity_poly.pdbx_seq_one_letter_code
_entity_poly.pdbx_strand_id
1 'polypeptide(L)'
;LREVTAETEAELTRRWKNAEKEASLLPEAQAQCHRLKESLYIAEAQVEELKQPLKELNDELEENHGETEKQLQSEITLKDNQIRDLVKKTEGLEEHVGDYGNTILQFRELVAHLQGDLDHLRQKEETMNGGLGSQSQAMLSLNLQLQSTAMKAQAKAIDLELRKLDALQANDNLILVQPYLPDGFFKTENDSIQCMLMFKRLAFKADLMNKHLEQQYSITEKIAQNNIPPELVSVCEMRQKLTWFGDMAKRFISFIASCSEEVFGKMGQVYHDLISTERRLNNWVELLRKEELKESDCIVDLQRAIAQMDHLTETYLTGSNLDIVERYYASTRALDLNSDRMVVNLSWVASLFAVNEDGVRLVDTDDIQYQIVQTVSNLSVQAKTCKNTTRKILRKLDEVSSQGSIVKQERYAQYSKVCDASKKLGDFSYEIVQRIKQYAKDRREGVKTESIHQTIHNVTDLTLGISETAMWDGCRKLLAGLLQDVSTLTENIMDPDILVKVANPEKVWVKRANSMKAEVVVNTDAEQKAQSLSDQVLNLIKDAKQK
;
A
#
# COMPACT_ATOMS: atom_id res chain seq x y z
N LEU A 1 -14.40 -31.12 140.81
CA LEU A 1 -15.19 -31.97 139.87
C LEU A 1 -16.39 -31.22 139.28
N ARG A 2 -17.26 -30.56 140.08
CA ARG A 2 -18.42 -29.79 139.56
C ARG A 2 -18.08 -28.48 138.81
N GLU A 3 -17.00 -27.77 139.16
CA GLU A 3 -16.58 -26.55 138.44
C GLU A 3 -15.93 -26.87 137.09
N VAL A 4 -15.06 -27.89 137.02
CA VAL A 4 -14.41 -28.34 135.78
C VAL A 4 -15.44 -28.82 134.76
N THR A 5 -16.52 -29.50 135.20
CA THR A 5 -17.60 -29.92 134.30
C THR A 5 -18.39 -28.74 133.73
N ALA A 6 -18.66 -27.71 134.52
CA ALA A 6 -19.41 -26.53 134.06
C ALA A 6 -18.61 -25.67 133.07
N GLU A 7 -17.30 -25.55 133.26
CA GLU A 7 -16.41 -24.85 132.32
C GLU A 7 -16.30 -25.60 130.98
N THR A 8 -16.13 -26.93 131.01
CA THR A 8 -16.12 -27.75 129.79
C THR A 8 -17.46 -27.73 129.06
N GLU A 9 -18.57 -27.69 129.78
CA GLU A 9 -19.92 -27.66 129.22
C GLU A 9 -20.24 -26.28 128.61
N ALA A 10 -19.78 -25.20 129.24
CA ALA A 10 -19.87 -23.85 128.69
C ALA A 10 -19.00 -23.68 127.42
N GLU A 11 -17.80 -24.28 127.40
CA GLU A 11 -16.93 -24.27 126.22
C GLU A 11 -17.51 -25.10 125.07
N LEU A 12 -18.05 -26.28 125.36
CA LEU A 12 -18.76 -27.10 124.38
C LEU A 12 -20.02 -26.40 123.84
N THR A 13 -20.77 -25.70 124.69
CA THR A 13 -21.94 -24.92 124.27
C THR A 13 -21.54 -23.72 123.40
N ARG A 14 -20.41 -23.06 123.69
CA ARG A 14 -19.84 -22.02 122.82
C ARG A 14 -19.38 -22.57 121.48
N ARG A 15 -18.68 -23.71 121.47
CA ARG A 15 -18.26 -24.38 120.23
C ARG A 15 -19.46 -24.86 119.42
N TRP A 16 -20.51 -25.37 120.07
CA TRP A 16 -21.74 -25.80 119.43
C TRP A 16 -22.50 -24.61 118.83
N LYS A 17 -22.66 -23.49 119.56
CA LYS A 17 -23.25 -22.27 119.00
C LYS A 17 -22.42 -21.67 117.85
N ASN A 18 -21.10 -21.74 117.91
CA ASN A 18 -20.25 -21.30 116.80
C ASN A 18 -20.40 -22.22 115.58
N ALA A 19 -20.42 -23.54 115.78
CA ALA A 19 -20.63 -24.52 114.71
C ALA A 19 -22.06 -24.42 114.12
N GLU A 20 -23.07 -24.13 114.93
CA GLU A 20 -24.45 -23.90 114.48
C GLU A 20 -24.55 -22.60 113.69
N LYS A 21 -23.82 -21.55 114.09
CA LYS A 21 -23.71 -20.30 113.35
C LYS A 21 -22.97 -20.49 112.02
N GLU A 22 -21.87 -21.23 111.98
CA GLU A 22 -21.16 -21.60 110.74
C GLU A 22 -22.03 -22.49 109.84
N ALA A 23 -22.76 -23.44 110.40
CA ALA A 23 -23.70 -24.28 109.67
C ALA A 23 -24.89 -23.47 109.12
N SER A 24 -25.33 -22.40 109.79
CA SER A 24 -26.38 -21.52 109.29
C SER A 24 -25.92 -20.64 108.11
N LEU A 25 -24.62 -20.37 108.00
CA LEU A 25 -24.02 -19.60 106.91
C LEU A 25 -23.67 -20.48 105.68
N LEU A 26 -23.58 -21.79 105.86
CA LEU A 26 -23.22 -22.75 104.80
C LEU A 26 -24.21 -22.77 103.61
N PRO A 27 -25.54 -22.76 103.80
CA PRO A 27 -26.51 -22.74 102.71
C PRO A 27 -26.45 -21.44 101.91
N GLU A 28 -26.16 -20.32 102.59
CA GLU A 28 -26.04 -19.00 101.97
C GLU A 28 -24.77 -18.92 101.12
N ALA A 29 -23.66 -19.44 101.62
CA ALA A 29 -22.41 -19.61 100.87
C ALA A 29 -22.56 -20.58 99.68
N GLN A 30 -23.28 -21.70 99.85
CA GLN A 30 -23.57 -22.65 98.78
C GLN A 30 -24.47 -22.04 97.68
N ALA A 31 -25.49 -21.28 98.07
CA ALA A 31 -26.34 -20.56 97.13
C ALA A 31 -25.56 -19.48 96.38
N GLN A 32 -24.62 -18.80 97.05
CA GLN A 32 -23.74 -17.83 96.41
C GLN A 32 -22.76 -18.50 95.44
N CYS A 33 -22.17 -19.65 95.80
CA CYS A 33 -21.37 -20.47 94.89
C CYS A 33 -22.17 -20.96 93.68
N HIS A 34 -23.43 -21.36 93.86
CA HIS A 34 -24.28 -21.80 92.76
C HIS A 34 -24.56 -20.65 91.79
N ARG A 35 -24.96 -19.48 92.31
CA ARG A 35 -25.18 -18.27 91.49
C ARG A 35 -23.93 -17.84 90.73
N LEU A 36 -22.76 -17.91 91.37
CA LEU A 36 -21.48 -17.60 90.72
C LEU A 36 -21.14 -18.61 89.61
N LYS A 37 -21.37 -19.91 89.83
CA LYS A 37 -21.17 -20.93 88.79
C LYS A 37 -22.10 -20.76 87.60
N GLU A 38 -23.36 -20.44 87.85
CA GLU A 38 -24.35 -20.21 86.80
C GLU A 38 -24.02 -18.95 86.00
N SER A 39 -23.63 -17.86 86.67
CA SER A 39 -23.13 -16.65 86.02
C SER A 39 -21.84 -16.91 85.22
N LEU A 40 -20.96 -17.78 85.70
CA LEU A 40 -19.72 -18.15 85.01
C LEU A 40 -20.02 -18.96 83.75
N TYR A 41 -20.93 -19.93 83.83
CA TYR A 41 -21.36 -20.73 82.69
C TYR A 41 -22.04 -19.86 81.60
N ILE A 42 -22.89 -18.92 82.01
CA ILE A 42 -23.52 -17.97 81.07
C ILE A 42 -22.46 -17.09 80.40
N ALA A 43 -21.48 -16.59 81.17
CA ALA A 43 -20.39 -15.79 80.62
C ALA A 43 -19.50 -16.61 79.66
N GLU A 44 -19.20 -17.87 79.98
CA GLU A 44 -18.43 -18.77 79.11
C GLU A 44 -19.18 -19.06 77.80
N ALA A 45 -20.48 -19.30 77.86
CA ALA A 45 -21.31 -19.51 76.68
C ALA A 45 -21.36 -18.26 75.78
N GLN A 46 -21.51 -17.07 76.38
CA GLN A 46 -21.47 -15.80 75.63
C GLN A 46 -20.10 -15.54 74.99
N VAL A 47 -19.01 -15.89 75.68
CA VAL A 47 -17.65 -15.79 75.12
C VAL A 47 -17.49 -16.71 73.92
N GLU A 48 -18.01 -17.94 73.98
CA GLU A 48 -17.90 -18.90 72.88
C GLU A 48 -18.78 -18.51 71.68
N GLU A 49 -19.99 -17.99 71.94
CA GLU A 49 -20.89 -17.46 70.91
C GLU A 49 -20.29 -16.26 70.17
N LEU A 50 -19.51 -15.40 70.85
CA LEU A 50 -18.82 -14.26 70.24
C LEU A 50 -17.52 -14.65 69.51
N LYS A 51 -16.82 -15.71 69.96
CA LYS A 51 -15.56 -16.14 69.34
C LYS A 51 -15.73 -16.60 67.89
N GLN A 52 -16.80 -17.32 67.58
CA GLN A 52 -17.01 -17.87 66.24
C GLN A 52 -17.16 -16.79 65.16
N PRO A 53 -18.05 -15.78 65.28
CA PRO A 53 -18.14 -14.70 64.31
C PRO A 53 -16.90 -13.81 64.29
N LEU A 54 -16.20 -13.64 65.43
CA LEU A 54 -14.92 -12.91 65.44
C LEU A 54 -13.83 -13.66 64.66
N LYS A 55 -13.82 -14.99 64.74
CA LYS A 55 -12.87 -15.81 63.97
C LYS A 55 -13.18 -15.75 62.48
N GLU A 56 -14.45 -15.89 62.10
CA GLU A 56 -14.87 -15.77 60.69
C GLU A 56 -14.57 -14.38 60.12
N LEU A 57 -14.84 -13.32 60.88
CA LEU A 57 -14.49 -11.95 60.48
C LEU A 57 -12.98 -11.75 60.36
N ASN A 58 -12.18 -12.36 61.25
CA ASN A 58 -10.73 -12.30 61.18
C ASN A 58 -10.19 -13.05 59.97
N ASP A 59 -10.73 -14.23 59.66
CA ASP A 59 -10.34 -15.03 58.49
C ASP A 59 -10.71 -14.29 57.18
N GLU A 60 -11.89 -13.67 57.11
CA GLU A 60 -12.32 -12.83 55.97
C GLU A 60 -11.47 -11.56 55.82
N LEU A 61 -11.06 -10.94 56.93
CA LEU A 61 -10.16 -9.78 56.91
C LEU A 61 -8.76 -10.17 56.43
N GLU A 62 -8.25 -11.32 56.85
CA GLU A 62 -6.94 -11.84 56.42
C GLU A 62 -6.94 -12.19 54.93
N GLU A 63 -8.02 -12.78 54.41
CA GLU A 63 -8.18 -13.06 52.98
C GLU A 63 -8.22 -11.76 52.15
N ASN A 64 -9.02 -10.77 52.58
CA ASN A 64 -9.10 -9.47 51.91
C ASN A 64 -7.77 -8.72 51.91
N HIS A 65 -7.04 -8.74 53.03
CA HIS A 65 -5.70 -8.16 53.10
C HIS A 65 -4.73 -8.87 52.16
N GLY A 66 -4.75 -10.21 52.12
CA GLY A 66 -3.91 -11.01 51.22
C GLY A 66 -4.21 -10.78 49.74
N GLU A 67 -5.47 -10.58 49.37
CA GLU A 67 -5.86 -10.24 47.99
C GLU A 67 -5.42 -8.82 47.62
N THR A 68 -5.64 -7.85 48.50
CA THR A 68 -5.22 -6.45 48.28
C THR A 68 -3.69 -6.36 48.14
N GLU A 69 -2.93 -7.07 48.97
CA GLU A 69 -1.48 -7.12 48.88
C GLU A 69 -1.00 -7.71 47.54
N LYS A 70 -1.62 -8.79 47.07
CA LYS A 70 -1.32 -9.38 45.75
C LYS A 70 -1.63 -8.41 44.61
N GLN A 71 -2.75 -7.69 44.69
CA GLN A 71 -3.12 -6.69 43.68
C GLN A 71 -2.08 -5.56 43.64
N LEU A 72 -1.71 -5.01 44.79
CA LEU A 72 -0.69 -3.97 44.89
C LEU A 72 0.67 -4.47 44.37
N GLN A 73 1.05 -5.71 44.68
CA GLN A 73 2.30 -6.29 44.18
C GLN A 73 2.30 -6.47 42.65
N SER A 74 1.15 -6.83 42.07
CA SER A 74 0.98 -6.89 40.61
C SER A 74 1.08 -5.50 39.98
N GLU A 75 0.47 -4.48 40.59
CA GLU A 75 0.58 -3.10 40.13
C GLU A 75 2.02 -2.57 40.21
N ILE A 76 2.75 -2.86 41.31
CA ILE A 76 4.17 -2.52 41.45
C ILE A 76 4.98 -3.18 40.33
N THR A 77 4.78 -4.48 40.08
CA THR A 77 5.49 -5.20 39.02
C THR A 77 5.21 -4.61 37.64
N LEU A 78 3.96 -4.22 37.36
CA LEU A 78 3.58 -3.55 36.13
C LEU A 78 4.26 -2.18 36.00
N LYS A 79 4.28 -1.39 37.08
CA LYS A 79 4.94 -0.08 37.11
C LYS A 79 6.46 -0.20 36.95
N ASP A 80 7.08 -1.20 37.56
CA ASP A 80 8.52 -1.48 37.40
C ASP A 80 8.89 -1.88 35.98
N ASN A 81 8.02 -2.63 35.29
CA ASN A 81 8.19 -2.93 33.87
C ASN A 81 8.06 -1.65 33.02
N GLN A 82 7.04 -0.81 33.28
CA GLN A 82 6.88 0.47 32.60
C GLN A 82 8.07 1.41 32.80
N ILE A 83 8.60 1.47 34.03
CA ILE A 83 9.78 2.27 34.37
C ILE A 83 11.00 1.74 33.60
N ARG A 84 11.22 0.42 33.57
CA ARG A 84 12.33 -0.18 32.81
C ARG A 84 12.25 0.12 31.31
N ASP A 85 11.06 0.07 30.73
CA ASP A 85 10.87 0.40 29.31
C ASP A 85 11.11 1.90 29.03
N LEU A 86 10.65 2.78 29.92
CA LEU A 86 10.91 4.22 29.83
C LEU A 86 12.39 4.55 30.00
N VAL A 87 13.10 3.87 30.90
CA VAL A 87 14.56 4.03 31.07
C VAL A 87 15.29 3.63 29.79
N LYS A 88 15.01 2.45 29.21
CA LYS A 88 15.60 2.02 27.93
C LYS A 88 15.32 3.01 26.79
N LYS A 89 14.10 3.53 26.73
CA LYS A 89 13.74 4.57 25.74
C LYS A 89 14.52 5.86 25.96
N THR A 90 14.75 6.24 27.21
CA THR A 90 15.53 7.43 27.56
C THR A 90 17.00 7.26 27.20
N GLU A 91 17.59 6.11 27.51
CA GLU A 91 18.97 5.76 27.12
C GLU A 91 19.16 5.83 25.59
N GLY A 92 18.21 5.29 24.81
CA GLY A 92 18.26 5.39 23.34
C GLY A 92 18.12 6.83 22.82
N LEU A 93 17.28 7.66 23.46
CA LEU A 93 17.17 9.07 23.10
C LEU A 93 18.44 9.86 23.46
N GLU A 94 19.10 9.52 24.57
CA GLU A 94 20.37 10.12 24.98
C GLU A 94 21.51 9.77 24.01
N GLU A 95 21.56 8.52 23.52
CA GLU A 95 22.49 8.10 22.46
C GLU A 95 22.29 8.93 21.18
N HIS A 96 21.03 9.07 20.74
CA HIS A 96 20.71 9.91 19.57
C HIS A 96 21.09 11.38 19.76
N VAL A 97 20.87 11.94 20.95
CA VAL A 97 21.31 13.31 21.26
C VAL A 97 22.83 13.43 21.21
N GLY A 98 23.56 12.42 21.68
CA GLY A 98 25.01 12.32 21.57
C GLY A 98 25.50 12.33 20.11
N ASP A 99 24.89 11.51 19.26
CA ASP A 99 25.20 11.45 17.82
C ASP A 99 24.91 12.78 17.11
N TYR A 100 23.78 13.41 17.42
CA TYR A 100 23.47 14.74 16.91
C TYR A 100 24.46 15.79 17.40
N GLY A 101 24.89 15.72 18.66
CA GLY A 101 25.92 16.59 19.23
C GLY A 101 27.25 16.47 18.48
N ASN A 102 27.71 15.25 18.22
CA ASN A 102 28.92 14.97 17.44
C ASN A 102 28.81 15.51 16.01
N THR A 103 27.66 15.31 15.38
CA THR A 103 27.37 15.82 14.04
C THR A 103 27.41 17.35 14.01
N ILE A 104 26.84 18.02 15.02
CA ILE A 104 26.90 19.49 15.15
C ILE A 104 28.33 19.97 15.33
N LEU A 105 29.17 19.26 16.08
CA LEU A 105 30.59 19.60 16.23
C LEU A 105 31.33 19.53 14.90
N GLN A 106 31.13 18.45 14.14
CA GLN A 106 31.71 18.31 12.79
C GLN A 106 31.25 19.44 11.86
N PHE A 107 29.97 19.85 11.93
CA PHE A 107 29.49 21.01 11.18
C PHE A 107 30.12 22.32 11.63
N ARG A 108 30.33 22.53 12.94
CA ARG A 108 31.01 23.72 13.46
C ARG A 108 32.46 23.79 13.02
N GLU A 109 33.17 22.66 13.03
CA GLU A 109 34.55 22.57 12.55
C GLU A 109 34.63 22.84 11.05
N LEU A 110 33.72 22.26 10.26
CA LEU A 110 33.64 22.53 8.82
C LEU A 110 33.33 24.00 8.54
N VAL A 111 32.40 24.60 9.29
CA VAL A 111 32.06 26.03 9.15
C VAL A 111 33.26 26.90 9.53
N ALA A 112 33.97 26.58 10.61
CA ALA A 112 35.18 27.31 11.00
C ALA A 112 36.28 27.18 9.93
N HIS A 113 36.43 25.99 9.33
CA HIS A 113 37.37 25.77 8.23
C HIS A 113 37.01 26.61 7.00
N LEU A 114 35.74 26.60 6.59
CA LEU A 114 35.24 27.39 5.46
C LEU A 114 35.31 28.91 5.72
N GLN A 115 35.11 29.34 6.97
CA GLN A 115 35.31 30.73 7.38
C GLN A 115 36.79 31.12 7.29
N GLY A 116 37.70 30.24 7.70
CA GLY A 116 39.15 30.42 7.53
C GLY A 116 39.57 30.50 6.07
N ASP A 117 39.01 29.64 5.22
CA ASP A 117 39.25 29.67 3.77
C ASP A 117 38.71 30.96 3.13
N LEU A 118 37.54 31.44 3.57
CA LEU A 118 36.98 32.71 3.14
C LEU A 118 37.84 33.90 3.57
N ASP A 119 38.36 33.91 4.79
CA ASP A 119 39.24 34.97 5.29
C ASP A 119 40.59 34.96 4.57
N HIS A 120 41.13 33.78 4.28
CA HIS A 120 42.35 33.62 3.49
C HIS A 120 42.14 34.07 2.04
N LEU A 121 40.98 33.76 1.44
CA LEU A 121 40.61 34.25 0.12
C LEU A 121 40.37 35.77 0.11
N ARG A 122 39.77 36.34 1.16
CA ARG A 122 39.61 37.80 1.33
C ARG A 122 40.95 38.52 1.47
N GLN A 123 41.89 38.00 2.26
CA GLN A 123 43.25 38.54 2.32
C GLN A 123 43.93 38.48 0.94
N LYS A 124 43.67 37.42 0.17
CA LYS A 124 44.18 37.26 -1.19
C LYS A 124 43.49 38.22 -2.19
N GLU A 125 42.21 38.56 -1.98
CA GLU A 125 41.46 39.59 -2.72
C GLU A 125 41.97 41.01 -2.39
N GLU A 126 42.26 41.32 -1.12
CA GLU A 126 42.87 42.60 -0.74
C GLU A 126 44.25 42.81 -1.38
N THR A 127 44.95 41.71 -1.67
CA THR A 127 46.25 41.73 -2.36
C THR A 127 46.12 41.82 -3.90
N MET A 128 44.95 41.52 -4.47
CA MET A 128 44.68 41.64 -5.91
C MET A 128 43.46 42.53 -6.19
N ASN A 129 43.73 43.81 -6.43
CA ASN A 129 42.70 44.78 -6.83
C ASN A 129 41.97 44.38 -8.11
N GLY A 130 40.65 44.16 -7.98
CA GLY A 130 39.65 44.46 -9.02
C GLY A 130 38.99 43.25 -9.68
N GLY A 131 37.73 42.96 -9.29
CA GLY A 131 36.80 42.15 -10.09
C GLY A 131 35.88 41.17 -9.36
N LEU A 132 35.97 40.98 -8.03
CA LEU A 132 35.38 39.80 -7.37
C LEU A 132 33.99 39.98 -6.71
N GLY A 133 33.38 41.16 -6.68
CA GLY A 133 32.07 41.35 -6.03
C GLY A 133 30.95 40.45 -6.62
N SER A 134 30.96 40.23 -7.93
CA SER A 134 30.02 39.34 -8.64
C SER A 134 30.33 37.85 -8.41
N GLN A 135 31.60 37.45 -8.37
CA GLN A 135 32.00 36.07 -8.08
C GLN A 135 31.75 35.69 -6.61
N SER A 136 32.00 36.61 -5.68
CA SER A 136 31.74 36.43 -4.25
C SER A 136 30.24 36.26 -3.96
N GLN A 137 29.38 37.04 -4.63
CA GLN A 137 27.92 36.85 -4.56
C GLN A 137 27.45 35.54 -5.20
N ALA A 138 28.04 35.12 -6.33
CA ALA A 138 27.72 33.85 -6.98
C ALA A 138 28.19 32.63 -6.16
N MET A 139 29.31 32.75 -5.46
CA MET A 139 29.82 31.70 -4.57
C MET A 139 28.96 31.59 -3.30
N LEU A 140 28.53 32.72 -2.73
CA LEU A 140 27.61 32.75 -1.60
C LEU A 140 26.24 32.14 -1.96
N SER A 141 25.69 32.49 -3.12
CA SER A 141 24.42 31.90 -3.59
C SER A 141 24.54 30.40 -3.85
N LEU A 142 25.66 29.94 -4.41
CA LEU A 142 25.95 28.52 -4.57
C LEU A 142 26.06 27.80 -3.22
N ASN A 143 26.72 28.41 -2.23
CA ASN A 143 26.83 27.85 -0.88
C ASN A 143 25.45 27.72 -0.22
N LEU A 144 24.60 28.76 -0.30
CA LEU A 144 23.21 28.70 0.17
C LEU A 144 22.40 27.62 -0.56
N GLN A 145 22.61 27.45 -1.87
CA GLN A 145 21.94 26.40 -2.65
C GLN A 145 22.42 25.01 -2.27
N LEU A 146 23.71 24.82 -2.00
CA LEU A 146 24.28 23.57 -1.49
C LEU A 146 23.74 23.26 -0.09
N GLN A 147 23.71 24.23 0.81
CA GLN A 147 23.10 24.08 2.14
C GLN A 147 21.62 23.71 2.05
N SER A 148 20.84 24.40 1.21
CA SER A 148 19.42 24.07 0.98
C SER A 148 19.25 22.65 0.43
N THR A 149 20.13 22.22 -0.48
CA THR A 149 20.11 20.88 -1.07
C THR A 149 20.48 19.82 -0.04
N ALA A 150 21.50 20.07 0.78
CA ALA A 150 21.93 19.19 1.87
C ALA A 150 20.83 19.03 2.93
N MET A 151 20.20 20.13 3.36
CA MET A 151 19.07 20.09 4.29
C MET A 151 17.88 19.30 3.73
N LYS A 152 17.54 19.49 2.45
CA LYS A 152 16.49 18.72 1.78
C LYS A 152 16.84 17.24 1.68
N ALA A 153 18.11 16.91 1.41
CA ALA A 153 18.59 15.53 1.36
C ALA A 153 18.51 14.87 2.75
N GLN A 154 18.89 15.58 3.81
CA GLN A 154 18.78 15.09 5.18
C GLN A 154 17.33 14.86 5.60
N ALA A 155 16.43 15.80 5.32
CA ALA A 155 15.00 15.64 5.59
C ALA A 155 14.44 14.41 4.85
N LYS A 156 14.79 14.23 3.57
CA LYS A 156 14.41 13.03 2.81
C LYS A 156 15.01 11.74 3.37
N ALA A 157 16.24 11.78 3.88
CA ALA A 157 16.88 10.62 4.49
C ALA A 157 16.14 10.20 5.78
N ILE A 158 15.77 11.16 6.63
CA ILE A 158 14.94 10.92 7.81
C ILE A 158 13.58 10.34 7.40
N ASP A 159 12.89 10.95 6.43
CA ASP A 159 11.62 10.44 5.92
C ASP A 159 11.73 9.00 5.38
N LEU A 160 12.85 8.65 4.74
CA LEU A 160 13.10 7.30 4.24
C LEU A 160 13.33 6.30 5.37
N GLU A 161 14.10 6.66 6.41
CA GLU A 161 14.27 5.79 7.58
C GLU A 161 12.96 5.62 8.35
N LEU A 162 12.13 6.67 8.48
CA LEU A 162 10.79 6.55 9.07
C LEU A 162 9.88 5.61 8.26
N ARG A 163 9.84 5.75 6.93
CA ARG A 163 9.07 4.82 6.06
C ARG A 163 9.60 3.39 6.12
N LYS A 164 10.92 3.22 6.27
CA LYS A 164 11.54 1.91 6.42
C LYS A 164 11.17 1.28 7.76
N LEU A 165 11.13 2.06 8.85
CA LEU A 165 10.61 1.61 10.14
C LEU A 165 9.15 1.17 10.03
N ASP A 166 8.28 1.97 9.39
CA ASP A 166 6.88 1.61 9.18
C ASP A 166 6.73 0.30 8.38
N ALA A 167 7.56 0.11 7.34
CA ALA A 167 7.57 -1.10 6.54
C ALA A 167 8.04 -2.32 7.35
N LEU A 168 9.06 -2.16 8.20
CA LEU A 168 9.53 -3.21 9.11
C LEU A 168 8.45 -3.56 10.15
N GLN A 169 7.80 -2.56 10.77
CA GLN A 169 6.71 -2.79 11.72
C GLN A 169 5.52 -3.49 11.09
N ALA A 170 5.14 -3.12 9.85
CA ALA A 170 4.08 -3.81 9.12
C ALA A 170 4.44 -5.28 8.81
N ASN A 171 5.70 -5.54 8.47
CA ASN A 171 6.22 -6.88 8.24
C ASN A 171 6.26 -7.72 9.53
N ASP A 172 6.75 -7.15 10.63
CA ASP A 172 6.80 -7.80 11.94
C ASP A 172 5.39 -8.08 12.45
N ASN A 173 4.45 -7.14 12.31
CA ASN A 173 3.04 -7.37 12.63
C ASN A 173 2.48 -8.55 11.84
N LEU A 174 2.74 -8.62 10.53
CA LEU A 174 2.30 -9.75 9.70
C LEU A 174 2.92 -11.07 10.17
N ILE A 175 4.22 -11.11 10.45
CA ILE A 175 4.93 -12.30 10.97
C ILE A 175 4.38 -12.73 12.33
N LEU A 176 4.05 -11.78 13.21
CA LEU A 176 3.49 -12.07 14.54
C LEU A 176 2.04 -12.52 14.48
N VAL A 177 1.24 -12.03 13.54
CA VAL A 177 -0.18 -12.39 13.37
C VAL A 177 -0.35 -13.69 12.58
N GLN A 178 0.56 -14.00 11.65
CA GLN A 178 0.48 -15.17 10.77
C GLN A 178 0.26 -16.51 11.53
N PRO A 179 0.92 -16.80 12.67
CA PRO A 179 0.72 -18.04 13.43
C PRO A 179 -0.67 -18.21 14.04
N TYR A 180 -1.45 -17.13 14.16
CA TYR A 180 -2.83 -17.20 14.65
C TYR A 180 -3.83 -17.64 13.56
N LEU A 181 -3.38 -17.79 12.31
CA LEU A 181 -4.23 -18.22 11.19
C LEU A 181 -4.24 -19.75 11.07
N PRO A 182 -5.39 -20.37 10.69
CA PRO A 182 -5.45 -21.82 10.49
C PRO A 182 -4.52 -22.31 9.37
N ASP A 183 -3.94 -23.51 9.51
CA ASP A 183 -3.03 -24.09 8.51
C ASP A 183 -3.62 -24.20 7.10
N GLY A 184 -4.96 -24.36 7.00
CA GLY A 184 -5.67 -24.38 5.72
C GLY A 184 -5.51 -23.09 4.91
N PHE A 185 -5.38 -21.94 5.57
CA PHE A 185 -5.21 -20.63 4.94
C PHE A 185 -3.97 -20.57 4.03
N PHE A 186 -2.84 -21.10 4.52
CA PHE A 186 -1.58 -21.04 3.78
C PHE A 186 -1.56 -21.90 2.51
N LYS A 187 -2.42 -22.93 2.47
CA LYS A 187 -2.53 -23.82 1.31
C LYS A 187 -3.43 -23.27 0.21
N THR A 188 -4.46 -22.52 0.56
CA THR A 188 -5.49 -22.09 -0.41
C THR A 188 -5.48 -20.59 -0.72
N GLU A 189 -5.16 -19.73 0.24
CA GLU A 189 -5.34 -18.27 0.10
C GLU A 189 -4.04 -17.52 -0.17
N ASN A 190 -2.90 -18.04 0.31
CA ASN A 190 -1.64 -17.31 0.30
C ASN A 190 -1.23 -16.87 -1.11
N ASP A 191 -1.22 -17.80 -2.08
CA ASP A 191 -0.82 -17.50 -3.46
C ASP A 191 -1.78 -16.51 -4.14
N SER A 192 -3.08 -16.58 -3.83
CA SER A 192 -4.07 -15.63 -4.36
C SER A 192 -3.89 -14.21 -3.78
N ILE A 193 -3.54 -14.10 -2.49
CA ILE A 193 -3.16 -12.83 -1.87
C ILE A 193 -1.86 -12.31 -2.50
N GLN A 194 -0.86 -13.17 -2.68
CA GLN A 194 0.40 -12.80 -3.35
C GLN A 194 0.17 -12.35 -4.79
N CYS A 195 -0.77 -12.96 -5.50
CA CYS A 195 -1.20 -12.55 -6.84
C CYS A 195 -1.72 -11.12 -6.84
N MET A 196 -2.64 -10.79 -5.93
CA MET A 196 -3.18 -9.43 -5.80
C MET A 196 -2.08 -8.41 -5.48
N LEU A 197 -1.17 -8.73 -4.55
CA LEU A 197 -0.06 -7.86 -4.18
C LEU A 197 0.94 -7.70 -5.33
N MET A 198 1.19 -8.74 -6.11
CA MET A 198 2.02 -8.69 -7.31
C MET A 198 1.43 -7.74 -8.34
N PHE A 199 0.13 -7.80 -8.64
CA PHE A 199 -0.49 -6.84 -9.55
C PHE A 199 -0.39 -5.39 -9.04
N LYS A 200 -0.55 -5.16 -7.73
CA LYS A 200 -0.31 -3.83 -7.12
C LYS A 200 1.13 -3.35 -7.36
N ARG A 201 2.12 -4.23 -7.17
CA ARG A 201 3.53 -3.91 -7.43
C ARG A 201 3.81 -3.66 -8.92
N LEU A 202 3.26 -4.48 -9.81
CA LEU A 202 3.38 -4.31 -11.26
C LEU A 202 2.82 -2.96 -11.73
N ALA A 203 1.59 -2.62 -11.30
CA ALA A 203 0.96 -1.34 -11.60
C ALA A 203 1.80 -0.16 -11.08
N PHE A 204 2.26 -0.23 -9.83
CA PHE A 204 3.09 0.82 -9.23
C PHE A 204 4.40 1.03 -9.99
N LYS A 205 5.13 -0.05 -10.32
CA LYS A 205 6.41 0.03 -11.05
C LYS A 205 6.21 0.61 -12.45
N ALA A 206 5.17 0.19 -13.16
CA ALA A 206 4.85 0.74 -14.47
C ALA A 206 4.55 2.25 -14.40
N ASP A 207 3.75 2.69 -13.43
CA ASP A 207 3.43 4.10 -13.21
C ASP A 207 4.69 4.90 -12.80
N LEU A 208 5.56 4.33 -11.95
CA LEU A 208 6.82 4.94 -11.52
C LEU A 208 7.75 5.19 -12.71
N MET A 209 7.96 4.17 -13.53
CA MET A 209 8.78 4.27 -14.74
C MET A 209 8.22 5.31 -15.71
N ASN A 210 6.89 5.31 -15.94
CA ASN A 210 6.27 6.29 -16.83
C ASN A 210 6.49 7.73 -16.32
N LYS A 211 6.28 7.99 -15.02
CA LYS A 211 6.50 9.30 -14.41
C LYS A 211 7.95 9.76 -14.54
N HIS A 212 8.91 8.86 -14.33
CA HIS A 212 10.32 9.18 -14.48
C HIS A 212 10.67 9.51 -15.93
N LEU A 213 10.21 8.71 -16.91
CA LEU A 213 10.43 8.98 -18.33
C LEU A 213 9.81 10.32 -18.78
N GLU A 214 8.63 10.67 -18.28
CA GLU A 214 8.03 11.99 -18.52
C GLU A 214 8.93 13.13 -18.02
N GLN A 215 9.50 12.99 -16.82
CA GLN A 215 10.36 14.00 -16.19
C GLN A 215 11.74 14.08 -16.83
N GLN A 216 12.39 12.94 -17.06
CA GLN A 216 13.74 12.84 -17.63
C GLN A 216 13.80 13.49 -19.03
N TYR A 217 12.76 13.26 -19.84
CA TYR A 217 12.72 13.78 -21.22
C TYR A 217 11.93 15.08 -21.36
N SER A 218 11.27 15.59 -20.31
CA SER A 218 10.34 16.73 -20.37
C SER A 218 9.34 16.63 -21.53
N ILE A 219 8.70 15.47 -21.66
CA ILE A 219 7.98 15.07 -22.88
C ILE A 219 6.86 16.06 -23.22
N THR A 220 6.01 16.39 -22.24
CA THR A 220 4.91 17.34 -22.44
C THR A 220 5.38 18.70 -22.93
N GLU A 221 6.52 19.19 -22.42
CA GLU A 221 7.09 20.47 -22.83
C GLU A 221 7.64 20.41 -24.26
N LYS A 222 8.42 19.35 -24.58
CA LYS A 222 8.97 19.13 -25.92
C LYS A 222 7.88 19.01 -26.99
N ILE A 223 6.81 18.27 -26.70
CA ILE A 223 5.63 18.17 -27.57
C ILE A 223 4.91 19.53 -27.71
N ALA A 224 4.86 20.33 -26.63
CA ALA A 224 4.24 21.65 -26.69
C ALA A 224 5.02 22.61 -27.60
N GLN A 225 6.36 22.61 -27.51
CA GLN A 225 7.29 23.44 -28.27
C GLN A 225 7.58 22.91 -29.68
N ASN A 226 7.03 21.74 -30.05
CA ASN A 226 7.32 21.03 -31.31
C ASN A 226 8.83 20.75 -31.51
N ASN A 227 9.56 20.58 -30.40
CA ASN A 227 10.96 20.16 -30.40
C ASN A 227 10.99 18.66 -30.17
N ILE A 228 11.19 17.87 -31.22
CA ILE A 228 11.07 16.41 -31.19
C ILE A 228 12.43 15.75 -31.44
N PRO A 229 13.21 15.46 -30.38
CA PRO A 229 14.42 14.64 -30.50
C PRO A 229 14.11 13.22 -30.99
N PRO A 230 15.06 12.55 -31.67
CA PRO A 230 14.85 11.22 -32.22
C PRO A 230 14.54 10.16 -31.16
N GLU A 231 15.04 10.30 -29.93
CA GLU A 231 14.80 9.38 -28.81
C GLU A 231 13.33 9.40 -28.36
N LEU A 232 12.63 10.51 -28.59
CA LEU A 232 11.25 10.72 -28.11
C LEU A 232 10.27 9.73 -28.74
N VAL A 233 10.55 9.25 -29.95
CA VAL A 233 9.77 8.21 -30.64
C VAL A 233 9.72 6.93 -29.81
N SER A 234 10.87 6.39 -29.42
CA SER A 234 10.97 5.18 -28.59
C SER A 234 10.47 5.41 -27.16
N VAL A 235 10.73 6.59 -26.59
CA VAL A 235 10.28 6.92 -25.22
C VAL A 235 8.76 6.99 -25.15
N CYS A 236 8.08 7.65 -26.10
CA CYS A 236 6.62 7.70 -26.13
C CYS A 236 5.98 6.34 -26.39
N GLU A 237 6.61 5.48 -27.21
CA GLU A 237 6.18 4.09 -27.38
C GLU A 237 6.29 3.30 -26.07
N MET A 238 7.45 3.35 -25.41
CA MET A 238 7.68 2.68 -24.12
C MET A 238 6.67 3.13 -23.07
N ARG A 239 6.40 4.44 -22.98
CA ARG A 239 5.42 4.99 -22.03
C ARG A 239 4.00 4.51 -22.28
N GLN A 240 3.56 4.49 -23.54
CA GLN A 240 2.24 3.98 -23.89
C GLN A 240 2.09 2.52 -23.51
N LYS A 241 3.09 1.68 -23.83
CA LYS A 241 3.10 0.26 -23.47
C LYS A 241 3.14 0.05 -21.95
N LEU A 242 3.95 0.83 -21.22
CA LEU A 242 4.04 0.76 -19.76
C LEU A 242 2.70 1.11 -19.11
N THR A 243 2.04 2.17 -19.56
CA THR A 243 0.72 2.54 -19.03
C THR A 243 -0.32 1.48 -19.35
N TRP A 244 -0.34 0.94 -20.57
CA TRP A 244 -1.25 -0.15 -20.91
C TRP A 244 -1.04 -1.35 -19.99
N PHE A 245 0.21 -1.79 -19.81
CA PHE A 245 0.56 -2.88 -18.90
C PHE A 245 0.12 -2.58 -17.45
N GLY A 246 0.39 -1.37 -16.94
CA GLY A 246 0.00 -0.95 -15.60
C GLY A 246 -1.52 -0.89 -15.41
N ASP A 247 -2.26 -0.43 -16.41
CA ASP A 247 -3.71 -0.36 -16.38
C ASP A 247 -4.35 -1.76 -16.46
N MET A 248 -3.76 -2.71 -17.19
CA MET A 248 -4.17 -4.12 -17.13
C MET A 248 -3.96 -4.70 -15.73
N ALA A 249 -2.84 -4.41 -15.08
CA ALA A 249 -2.62 -4.82 -13.70
C ALA A 249 -3.67 -4.20 -12.75
N LYS A 250 -4.05 -2.93 -12.93
CA LYS A 250 -5.15 -2.28 -12.17
C LYS A 250 -6.50 -2.97 -12.37
N ARG A 251 -6.81 -3.37 -13.61
CA ARG A 251 -8.01 -4.17 -13.92
C ARG A 251 -8.03 -5.49 -13.14
N PHE A 252 -6.91 -6.21 -13.08
CA PHE A 252 -6.80 -7.41 -12.24
C PHE A 252 -6.99 -7.11 -10.75
N ILE A 253 -6.44 -6.02 -10.22
CA ILE A 253 -6.64 -5.62 -8.82
C ILE A 253 -8.14 -5.42 -8.53
N SER A 254 -8.87 -4.69 -9.39
CA SER A 254 -10.30 -4.45 -9.22
C SER A 254 -11.12 -5.74 -9.32
N PHE A 255 -10.78 -6.59 -10.30
CA PHE A 255 -11.40 -7.90 -10.50
C PHE A 255 -11.21 -8.82 -9.31
N ILE A 256 -9.97 -9.05 -8.89
CA ILE A 256 -9.62 -9.94 -7.77
C ILE A 256 -10.31 -9.47 -6.49
N ALA A 257 -10.33 -8.17 -6.24
CA ALA A 257 -10.92 -7.61 -5.02
C ALA A 257 -12.43 -7.89 -4.85
N SER A 258 -13.14 -8.15 -5.95
CA SER A 258 -14.60 -8.25 -5.98
C SER A 258 -15.12 -9.56 -6.60
N CYS A 259 -14.23 -10.50 -6.93
CA CYS A 259 -14.58 -11.79 -7.52
C CYS A 259 -15.24 -12.74 -6.51
N SER A 260 -15.72 -13.89 -6.99
CA SER A 260 -16.22 -14.96 -6.13
C SER A 260 -15.08 -15.69 -5.42
N GLU A 261 -15.41 -16.39 -4.33
CA GLU A 261 -14.44 -17.17 -3.54
C GLU A 261 -13.70 -18.24 -4.39
N GLU A 262 -14.43 -18.92 -5.28
CA GLU A 262 -13.87 -19.94 -6.16
C GLU A 262 -12.86 -19.35 -7.16
N VAL A 263 -13.20 -18.19 -7.74
CA VAL A 263 -12.32 -17.50 -8.69
C VAL A 263 -11.09 -16.95 -7.97
N PHE A 264 -11.24 -16.46 -6.74
CA PHE A 264 -10.12 -15.99 -5.93
C PHE A 264 -9.08 -17.10 -5.70
N GLY A 265 -9.48 -18.32 -5.34
CA GLY A 265 -8.55 -19.45 -5.17
C GLY A 265 -7.76 -19.79 -6.45
N LYS A 266 -8.37 -19.62 -7.63
CA LYS A 266 -7.70 -19.86 -8.93
C LYS A 266 -6.63 -18.81 -9.27
N MET A 267 -6.66 -17.63 -8.65
CA MET A 267 -5.67 -16.57 -8.88
C MET A 267 -4.27 -16.96 -8.41
N GLY A 268 -4.12 -17.95 -7.54
CA GLY A 268 -2.80 -18.49 -7.17
C GLY A 268 -2.02 -19.06 -8.36
N GLN A 269 -2.68 -19.59 -9.39
CA GLN A 269 -2.00 -20.06 -10.61
C GLN A 269 -1.42 -18.89 -11.41
N VAL A 270 -2.20 -17.81 -11.54
CA VAL A 270 -1.78 -16.56 -12.20
C VAL A 270 -0.58 -15.93 -11.49
N TYR A 271 -0.44 -16.14 -10.17
CA TYR A 271 0.74 -15.70 -9.45
C TYR A 271 2.01 -16.32 -10.04
N HIS A 272 2.04 -17.65 -10.16
CA HIS A 272 3.20 -18.40 -10.66
C HIS A 272 3.54 -18.07 -12.13
N ASP A 273 2.53 -17.82 -12.96
CA ASP A 273 2.72 -17.46 -14.38
C ASP A 273 3.43 -16.10 -14.57
N LEU A 274 3.29 -15.17 -13.62
CA LEU A 274 3.76 -13.80 -13.75
C LEU A 274 5.00 -13.46 -12.91
N ILE A 275 5.52 -14.40 -12.10
CA ILE A 275 6.74 -14.18 -11.29
C ILE A 275 7.91 -13.71 -12.16
N SER A 276 8.11 -14.34 -13.33
CA SER A 276 9.18 -13.94 -14.26
C SER A 276 8.98 -12.53 -14.81
N THR A 277 7.73 -12.13 -15.04
CA THR A 277 7.37 -10.82 -15.56
C THR A 277 7.61 -9.73 -14.51
N GLU A 278 7.29 -9.99 -13.24
CA GLU A 278 7.64 -9.09 -12.13
C GLU A 278 9.16 -8.92 -11.99
N ARG A 279 9.94 -10.01 -12.07
CA ARG A 279 11.42 -9.94 -12.04
C ARG A 279 11.98 -9.10 -13.17
N ARG A 280 11.43 -9.22 -14.38
CA ARG A 280 11.87 -8.40 -15.53
C ARG A 280 11.61 -6.92 -15.30
N LEU A 281 10.43 -6.57 -14.77
CA LEU A 281 10.08 -5.18 -14.46
C LEU A 281 10.98 -4.61 -13.34
N ASN A 282 11.35 -5.41 -12.34
CA ASN A 282 12.34 -5.01 -11.32
C ASN A 282 13.69 -4.65 -11.95
N ASN A 283 14.17 -5.47 -12.88
CA ASN A 283 15.43 -5.21 -13.57
C ASN A 283 15.38 -3.89 -14.35
N TRP A 284 14.27 -3.57 -15.02
CA TRP A 284 14.12 -2.29 -15.70
C TRP A 284 14.08 -1.10 -14.74
N VAL A 285 13.44 -1.25 -13.57
CA VAL A 285 13.46 -0.21 -12.53
C VAL A 285 14.88 0.02 -12.01
N GLU A 286 15.68 -1.03 -11.82
CA GLU A 286 17.09 -0.89 -11.42
C GLU A 286 17.95 -0.26 -12.52
N LEU A 287 17.75 -0.61 -13.78
CA LEU A 287 18.43 0.06 -14.91
C LEU A 287 18.05 1.53 -15.00
N LEU A 288 16.77 1.87 -14.80
CA LEU A 288 16.27 3.24 -14.75
C LEU A 288 16.92 4.03 -13.60
N ARG A 289 17.04 3.41 -12.42
CA ARG A 289 17.69 4.01 -11.25
C ARG A 289 19.17 4.34 -11.50
N LYS A 290 19.85 3.55 -12.33
CA LYS A 290 21.26 3.75 -12.71
C LYS A 290 21.45 4.65 -13.93
N GLU A 291 20.37 5.13 -14.54
CA GLU A 291 20.39 5.87 -15.81
C GLU A 291 20.97 5.03 -16.99
N GLU A 292 20.89 3.70 -16.90
CA GLU A 292 21.41 2.74 -17.89
C GLU A 292 20.30 2.09 -18.73
N LEU A 293 19.03 2.52 -18.54
CA LEU A 293 17.91 1.97 -19.28
C LEU A 293 18.00 2.39 -20.76
N LYS A 294 17.96 1.41 -21.66
CA LYS A 294 17.76 1.64 -23.10
C LYS A 294 16.30 1.36 -23.43
N GLU A 295 15.53 2.40 -23.70
CA GLU A 295 14.08 2.30 -23.91
C GLU A 295 13.75 1.42 -25.12
N SER A 296 14.51 1.56 -26.22
CA SER A 296 14.33 0.78 -27.44
C SER A 296 14.39 -0.72 -27.21
N ASP A 297 15.29 -1.17 -26.32
CA ASP A 297 15.56 -2.58 -26.08
C ASP A 297 14.45 -3.20 -25.21
N CYS A 298 13.81 -2.39 -24.36
CA CYS A 298 12.76 -2.83 -23.45
C CYS A 298 11.40 -3.00 -24.14
N ILE A 299 11.15 -2.28 -25.25
CA ILE A 299 9.85 -2.25 -25.94
C ILE A 299 9.39 -3.64 -26.39
N VAL A 300 10.30 -4.45 -26.94
CA VAL A 300 9.97 -5.80 -27.45
C VAL A 300 9.58 -6.73 -26.31
N ASP A 301 10.34 -6.72 -25.22
CA ASP A 301 10.06 -7.55 -24.05
C ASP A 301 8.81 -7.10 -23.30
N LEU A 302 8.55 -5.79 -23.25
CA LEU A 302 7.32 -5.23 -22.71
C LEU A 302 6.11 -5.63 -23.57
N GLN A 303 6.24 -5.64 -24.90
CA GLN A 303 5.19 -6.12 -25.79
C GLN A 303 4.86 -7.60 -25.55
N ARG A 304 5.87 -8.45 -25.26
CA ARG A 304 5.64 -9.85 -24.87
C ARG A 304 4.91 -9.95 -23.52
N ALA A 305 5.28 -9.13 -22.55
CA ALA A 305 4.58 -9.08 -21.26
C ALA A 305 3.12 -8.60 -21.40
N ILE A 306 2.87 -7.63 -22.28
CA ILE A 306 1.51 -7.19 -22.62
C ILE A 306 0.72 -8.34 -23.24
N ALA A 307 1.28 -9.07 -24.21
CA ALA A 307 0.59 -10.21 -24.83
C ALA A 307 0.23 -11.31 -23.81
N GLN A 308 1.12 -11.58 -22.84
CA GLN A 308 0.81 -12.49 -21.73
C GLN A 308 -0.36 -11.97 -20.87
N MET A 309 -0.35 -10.68 -20.52
CA MET A 309 -1.43 -10.05 -19.77
C MET A 309 -2.75 -10.02 -20.55
N ASP A 310 -2.70 -9.87 -21.88
CA ASP A 310 -3.88 -9.83 -22.74
C ASP A 310 -4.54 -11.21 -22.72
N HIS A 311 -3.76 -12.28 -22.87
CA HIS A 311 -4.24 -13.65 -22.77
C HIS A 311 -4.88 -13.96 -21.40
N LEU A 312 -4.25 -13.51 -20.30
CA LEU A 312 -4.83 -13.66 -18.96
C LEU A 312 -6.13 -12.86 -18.82
N THR A 313 -6.18 -11.66 -19.40
CA THR A 313 -7.39 -10.82 -19.41
C THR A 313 -8.53 -11.52 -20.15
N GLU A 314 -8.27 -12.08 -21.32
CA GLU A 314 -9.25 -12.86 -22.09
C GLU A 314 -9.72 -14.10 -21.34
N THR A 315 -8.82 -14.75 -20.59
CA THR A 315 -9.12 -15.98 -19.84
C THR A 315 -9.99 -15.71 -18.61
N TYR A 316 -9.67 -14.67 -17.83
CA TYR A 316 -10.28 -14.46 -16.50
C TYR A 316 -11.28 -13.31 -16.43
N LEU A 317 -11.09 -12.25 -17.23
CA LEU A 317 -11.89 -11.01 -17.11
C LEU A 317 -13.02 -10.95 -18.15
N THR A 318 -13.02 -11.82 -19.17
CA THR A 318 -14.09 -11.87 -20.18
C THR A 318 -15.44 -12.17 -19.54
N GLY A 319 -16.45 -11.35 -19.88
CA GLY A 319 -17.80 -11.46 -19.33
C GLY A 319 -17.98 -10.90 -17.91
N SER A 320 -16.91 -10.47 -17.25
CA SER A 320 -16.97 -9.78 -15.96
C SER A 320 -17.18 -8.27 -16.12
N ASN A 321 -17.79 -7.65 -15.10
CA ASN A 321 -17.99 -6.19 -14.99
C ASN A 321 -17.23 -5.59 -13.81
N LEU A 322 -16.47 -6.40 -13.09
CA LEU A 322 -15.82 -6.01 -11.83
C LEU A 322 -14.65 -5.03 -12.03
N ASP A 323 -14.13 -4.93 -13.26
CA ASP A 323 -13.04 -4.03 -13.67
C ASP A 323 -13.53 -2.88 -14.58
N ILE A 324 -14.85 -2.64 -14.70
CA ILE A 324 -15.40 -1.68 -15.66
C ILE A 324 -14.83 -0.25 -15.51
N VAL A 325 -14.62 0.21 -14.28
CA VAL A 325 -14.02 1.53 -14.01
C VAL A 325 -12.61 1.60 -14.58
N GLU A 326 -11.80 0.59 -14.27
CA GLU A 326 -10.42 0.49 -14.76
C GLU A 326 -10.36 0.33 -16.28
N ARG A 327 -11.33 -0.31 -16.91
CA ARG A 327 -11.44 -0.36 -18.38
C ARG A 327 -11.64 1.02 -18.99
N TYR A 328 -12.51 1.85 -18.42
CA TYR A 328 -12.71 3.23 -18.90
C TYR A 328 -11.43 4.06 -18.75
N TYR A 329 -10.75 3.96 -17.61
CA TYR A 329 -9.46 4.64 -17.42
C TYR A 329 -8.40 4.13 -18.40
N ALA A 330 -8.27 2.81 -18.57
CA ALA A 330 -7.30 2.19 -19.47
C ALA A 330 -7.48 2.67 -20.91
N SER A 331 -8.71 2.59 -21.45
CA SER A 331 -9.01 3.01 -22.82
C SER A 331 -8.79 4.52 -23.01
N THR A 332 -9.14 5.35 -22.02
CA THR A 332 -9.00 6.81 -22.13
C THR A 332 -7.55 7.26 -21.98
N ARG A 333 -6.76 6.65 -21.08
CA ARG A 333 -5.31 6.90 -20.95
C ARG A 333 -4.55 6.40 -22.17
N ALA A 334 -4.93 5.23 -22.70
CA ALA A 334 -4.36 4.72 -23.96
C ALA A 334 -4.60 5.70 -25.11
N LEU A 335 -5.79 6.29 -25.22
CA LEU A 335 -6.11 7.32 -26.21
C LEU A 335 -5.25 8.59 -26.05
N ASP A 336 -5.04 9.08 -24.82
CA ASP A 336 -4.17 10.26 -24.54
C ASP A 336 -2.72 9.97 -24.98
N LEU A 337 -2.18 8.81 -24.60
CA LEU A 337 -0.79 8.43 -24.92
C LEU A 337 -0.58 8.01 -26.38
N ASN A 338 -1.59 7.39 -27.01
CA ASN A 338 -1.57 7.15 -28.46
C ASN A 338 -1.57 8.48 -29.22
N SER A 339 -2.29 9.49 -28.73
CA SER A 339 -2.25 10.82 -29.31
C SER A 339 -0.86 11.46 -29.20
N ASP A 340 -0.17 11.30 -28.07
CA ASP A 340 1.23 11.72 -27.94
C ASP A 340 2.17 10.98 -28.88
N ARG A 341 2.03 9.66 -29.02
CA ARG A 341 2.78 8.87 -30.01
C ARG A 341 2.56 9.40 -31.42
N MET A 342 1.32 9.63 -31.83
CA MET A 342 0.99 10.16 -33.15
C MET A 342 1.63 11.54 -33.38
N VAL A 343 1.51 12.46 -32.41
CA VAL A 343 2.11 13.80 -32.51
C VAL A 343 3.63 13.70 -32.69
N VAL A 344 4.31 12.92 -31.84
CA VAL A 344 5.77 12.73 -31.90
C VAL A 344 6.19 12.09 -33.22
N ASN A 345 5.54 11.00 -33.61
CA ASN A 345 5.88 10.25 -34.83
C ASN A 345 5.69 11.12 -36.08
N LEU A 346 4.55 11.78 -36.21
CA LEU A 346 4.25 12.62 -37.36
C LEU A 346 5.17 13.85 -37.40
N SER A 347 5.37 14.55 -36.28
CA SER A 347 6.29 15.68 -36.22
C SER A 347 7.73 15.28 -36.56
N TRP A 348 8.17 14.08 -36.14
CA TRP A 348 9.48 13.54 -36.53
C TRP A 348 9.56 13.19 -38.02
N VAL A 349 8.51 12.61 -38.61
CA VAL A 349 8.48 12.40 -40.07
C VAL A 349 8.56 13.74 -40.81
N ALA A 350 7.83 14.76 -40.37
CA ALA A 350 7.88 16.08 -40.98
C ALA A 350 9.29 16.69 -40.89
N SER A 351 10.00 16.53 -39.75
CA SER A 351 11.37 17.05 -39.61
C SER A 351 12.35 16.34 -40.55
N LEU A 352 12.17 15.03 -40.80
CA LEU A 352 12.99 14.29 -41.76
C LEU A 352 12.88 14.83 -43.19
N PHE A 353 11.73 15.36 -43.61
CA PHE A 353 11.58 15.99 -44.93
C PHE A 353 11.91 17.49 -44.94
N ALA A 354 11.98 18.14 -43.78
CA ALA A 354 12.26 19.57 -43.68
C ALA A 354 13.77 19.90 -43.65
N VAL A 355 14.61 18.96 -43.24
CA VAL A 355 16.07 19.16 -43.10
C VAL A 355 16.80 18.65 -44.34
N ASN A 356 17.66 19.49 -44.93
CA ASN A 356 18.35 19.19 -46.19
C ASN A 356 19.62 18.32 -46.04
N GLU A 357 20.31 18.35 -44.90
CA GLU A 357 21.61 17.67 -44.72
C GLU A 357 21.50 16.24 -44.16
N ASP A 358 20.62 16.01 -43.18
CA ASP A 358 20.44 14.72 -42.50
C ASP A 358 19.06 14.07 -42.73
N GLY A 359 18.25 14.65 -43.61
CA GLY A 359 16.88 14.23 -43.90
C GLY A 359 16.70 13.41 -45.17
N VAL A 360 15.44 13.19 -45.55
CA VAL A 360 15.04 12.59 -46.82
C VAL A 360 14.91 13.69 -47.86
N ARG A 361 15.71 13.57 -48.94
CA ARG A 361 15.64 14.47 -50.09
C ARG A 361 14.96 13.79 -51.28
N LEU A 362 13.93 14.40 -51.83
CA LEU A 362 13.28 13.95 -53.05
C LEU A 362 14.07 14.41 -54.30
N VAL A 363 14.15 13.56 -55.33
CA VAL A 363 14.94 13.87 -56.56
C VAL A 363 14.08 14.53 -57.64
N ASP A 364 12.77 14.31 -57.59
CA ASP A 364 11.85 14.55 -58.69
C ASP A 364 10.98 15.80 -58.52
N THR A 365 10.67 16.27 -57.30
CA THR A 365 9.86 17.49 -57.11
C THR A 365 9.97 18.13 -55.71
N ASP A 366 10.63 19.29 -55.59
CA ASP A 366 10.74 20.04 -54.31
C ASP A 366 9.36 20.50 -53.77
N ASP A 367 8.41 20.83 -54.66
CA ASP A 367 7.05 21.21 -54.27
C ASP A 367 6.31 20.09 -53.52
N ILE A 368 6.56 18.82 -53.90
CA ILE A 368 5.93 17.67 -53.23
C ILE A 368 6.53 17.47 -51.84
N GLN A 369 7.84 17.69 -51.67
CA GLN A 369 8.48 17.62 -50.36
C GLN A 369 7.87 18.64 -49.39
N TYR A 370 7.65 19.88 -49.84
CA TYR A 370 6.95 20.90 -49.06
C TYR A 370 5.50 20.48 -48.71
N GLN A 371 4.76 19.91 -49.68
CA GLN A 371 3.40 19.41 -49.44
C GLN A 371 3.35 18.27 -48.43
N ILE A 372 4.32 17.36 -48.42
CA ILE A 372 4.44 16.28 -47.43
C ILE A 372 4.63 16.89 -46.04
N VAL A 373 5.59 17.82 -45.87
CA VAL A 373 5.84 18.49 -44.58
C VAL A 373 4.56 19.18 -44.07
N GLN A 374 3.86 19.92 -44.93
CA GLN A 374 2.62 20.61 -44.55
C GLN A 374 1.51 19.62 -44.18
N THR A 375 1.33 18.56 -44.96
CA THR A 375 0.29 17.53 -44.71
C THR A 375 0.52 16.82 -43.38
N VAL A 376 1.74 16.34 -43.14
CA VAL A 376 2.10 15.62 -41.92
C VAL A 376 2.04 16.53 -40.70
N SER A 377 2.46 17.80 -40.82
CA SER A 377 2.34 18.78 -39.74
C SER A 377 0.88 19.04 -39.37
N ASN A 378 -0.02 19.13 -40.35
CA ASN A 378 -1.46 19.28 -40.10
C ASN A 378 -2.05 18.06 -39.38
N LEU A 379 -1.63 16.84 -39.74
CA LEU A 379 -2.03 15.62 -39.05
C LEU A 379 -1.53 15.59 -37.59
N SER A 380 -0.30 16.04 -37.35
CA SER A 380 0.24 16.19 -35.99
C SER A 380 -0.61 17.16 -35.15
N VAL A 381 -1.01 18.30 -35.71
CA VAL A 381 -1.92 19.26 -35.04
C VAL A 381 -3.28 18.64 -34.73
N GLN A 382 -3.85 17.84 -35.64
CA GLN A 382 -5.10 17.13 -35.39
C GLN A 382 -4.98 16.10 -34.25
N ALA A 383 -3.89 15.34 -34.20
CA ALA A 383 -3.60 14.42 -33.11
C ALA A 383 -3.47 15.16 -31.76
N LYS A 384 -2.84 16.34 -31.74
CA LYS A 384 -2.77 17.21 -30.55
C LYS A 384 -4.15 17.69 -30.09
N THR A 385 -5.05 17.98 -31.02
CA THR A 385 -6.45 18.31 -30.70
C THR A 385 -7.17 17.11 -30.08
N CYS A 386 -7.01 15.91 -30.65
CA CYS A 386 -7.57 14.67 -30.09
C CYS A 386 -7.09 14.43 -28.64
N LYS A 387 -5.80 14.63 -28.36
CA LYS A 387 -5.24 14.58 -27.01
C LYS A 387 -5.96 15.54 -26.04
N ASN A 388 -6.06 16.81 -26.42
CA ASN A 388 -6.66 17.83 -25.58
C ASN A 388 -8.13 17.54 -25.25
N THR A 389 -8.87 17.00 -26.21
CA THR A 389 -10.26 16.58 -26.02
C THR A 389 -10.33 15.36 -25.09
N THR A 390 -9.46 14.36 -25.26
CA THR A 390 -9.37 13.16 -24.41
C THR A 390 -9.14 13.51 -22.93
N ARG A 391 -8.31 14.50 -22.64
CA ARG A 391 -8.06 14.95 -21.26
C ARG A 391 -9.31 15.49 -20.55
N LYS A 392 -10.32 15.96 -21.28
CA LYS A 392 -11.61 16.36 -20.69
C LYS A 392 -12.36 15.13 -20.19
N ILE A 393 -12.33 14.03 -20.94
CA ILE A 393 -12.92 12.75 -20.55
C ILE A 393 -12.23 12.22 -19.28
N LEU A 394 -10.89 12.22 -19.21
CA LEU A 394 -10.15 11.79 -18.02
C LEU A 394 -10.57 12.57 -16.76
N ARG A 395 -10.60 13.91 -16.85
CA ARG A 395 -11.04 14.76 -15.73
C ARG A 395 -12.46 14.45 -15.28
N LYS A 396 -13.35 14.16 -16.24
CA LYS A 396 -14.74 13.82 -15.92
C LYS A 396 -14.84 12.44 -15.27
N LEU A 397 -14.04 11.46 -15.70
CA LEU A 397 -13.94 10.16 -15.02
C LEU A 397 -13.44 10.31 -13.58
N ASP A 398 -12.43 11.17 -13.35
CA ASP A 398 -11.93 11.47 -12.00
C ASP A 398 -13.04 12.07 -11.12
N GLU A 399 -13.81 13.04 -11.65
CA GLU A 399 -14.94 13.65 -10.97
C GLU A 399 -16.02 12.61 -10.60
N VAL A 400 -16.43 11.79 -11.58
CA VAL A 400 -17.44 10.72 -11.41
C VAL A 400 -16.98 9.71 -10.35
N SER A 401 -15.71 9.31 -10.40
CA SER A 401 -15.11 8.40 -9.43
C SER A 401 -15.07 9.00 -8.02
N SER A 402 -14.77 10.31 -7.90
CA SER A 402 -14.75 11.01 -6.60
C SER A 402 -16.15 11.10 -5.96
N GLN A 403 -17.20 11.09 -6.78
CA GLN A 403 -18.61 11.09 -6.37
C GLN A 403 -19.15 9.67 -6.08
N GLY A 404 -18.33 8.62 -6.16
CA GLY A 404 -18.75 7.22 -5.95
C GLY A 404 -19.70 6.70 -7.02
N SER A 405 -19.68 7.30 -8.21
CA SER A 405 -20.48 6.89 -9.37
C SER A 405 -19.60 6.24 -10.43
N ILE A 406 -20.19 5.43 -11.30
CA ILE A 406 -19.52 4.82 -12.45
C ILE A 406 -20.34 5.06 -13.72
N VAL A 407 -19.67 4.99 -14.86
CA VAL A 407 -20.33 5.01 -16.16
C VAL A 407 -20.94 3.63 -16.46
N LYS A 408 -22.19 3.62 -16.94
CA LYS A 408 -22.91 2.43 -17.42
C LYS A 408 -22.06 1.58 -18.37
N GLN A 409 -22.09 0.27 -18.23
CA GLN A 409 -21.25 -0.65 -18.99
C GLN A 409 -21.53 -0.60 -20.50
N GLU A 410 -22.79 -0.42 -20.90
CA GLU A 410 -23.24 -0.47 -22.30
C GLU A 410 -22.54 0.57 -23.17
N ARG A 411 -22.00 1.64 -22.55
CA ARG A 411 -21.25 2.69 -23.24
C ARG A 411 -19.80 2.30 -23.55
N TYR A 412 -19.27 1.26 -22.90
CA TYR A 412 -17.84 0.90 -23.02
C TYR A 412 -17.46 0.45 -24.43
N ALA A 413 -18.38 -0.18 -25.17
CA ALA A 413 -18.13 -0.62 -26.54
C ALA A 413 -17.65 0.53 -27.45
N GLN A 414 -18.17 1.74 -27.25
CA GLN A 414 -17.73 2.93 -27.99
C GLN A 414 -16.31 3.33 -27.61
N TYR A 415 -15.98 3.33 -26.32
CA TYR A 415 -14.63 3.63 -25.82
C TYR A 415 -13.59 2.63 -26.34
N SER A 416 -13.93 1.33 -26.35
CA SER A 416 -13.07 0.29 -26.91
C SER A 416 -12.80 0.56 -28.39
N LYS A 417 -13.84 0.79 -29.19
CA LYS A 417 -13.71 1.06 -30.63
C LYS A 417 -12.82 2.28 -30.91
N VAL A 418 -13.02 3.36 -30.16
CA VAL A 418 -12.22 4.60 -30.28
C VAL A 418 -10.75 4.35 -29.88
N CYS A 419 -10.53 3.60 -28.81
CA CYS A 419 -9.21 3.18 -28.38
C CYS A 419 -8.51 2.32 -29.46
N ASP A 420 -9.20 1.36 -30.05
CA ASP A 420 -8.67 0.49 -31.12
C ASP A 420 -8.29 1.29 -32.37
N ALA A 421 -9.12 2.26 -32.78
CA ALA A 421 -8.80 3.17 -33.87
C ALA A 421 -7.55 4.01 -33.57
N SER A 422 -7.43 4.53 -32.34
CA SER A 422 -6.24 5.28 -31.92
C SER A 422 -4.97 4.42 -31.89
N LYS A 423 -5.08 3.15 -31.50
CA LYS A 423 -3.97 2.19 -31.48
C LYS A 423 -3.48 1.91 -32.90
N LYS A 424 -4.40 1.65 -33.84
CA LYS A 424 -4.07 1.48 -35.26
C LYS A 424 -3.35 2.68 -35.85
N LEU A 425 -3.81 3.91 -35.56
CA LEU A 425 -3.12 5.12 -36.00
C LEU A 425 -1.75 5.31 -35.33
N GLY A 426 -1.62 4.96 -34.05
CA GLY A 426 -0.33 4.94 -33.35
C GLY A 426 0.66 3.98 -34.00
N ASP A 427 0.23 2.76 -34.31
CA ASP A 427 1.05 1.73 -34.94
C ASP A 427 1.39 2.08 -36.40
N PHE A 428 0.44 2.62 -37.17
CA PHE A 428 0.68 3.21 -38.49
C PHE A 428 1.78 4.27 -38.44
N SER A 429 1.62 5.28 -37.57
CA SER A 429 2.58 6.40 -37.48
C SER A 429 3.98 5.93 -37.10
N TYR A 430 4.07 4.90 -36.26
CA TYR A 430 5.34 4.31 -35.86
C TYR A 430 6.01 3.54 -37.00
N GLU A 431 5.27 2.68 -37.71
CA GLU A 431 5.80 1.93 -38.86
C GLU A 431 6.29 2.88 -39.95
N ILE A 432 5.55 3.95 -40.22
CA ILE A 432 5.97 5.03 -41.12
C ILE A 432 7.29 5.65 -40.69
N VAL A 433 7.46 5.98 -39.40
CA VAL A 433 8.74 6.50 -38.87
C VAL A 433 9.88 5.53 -39.17
N GLN A 434 9.70 4.23 -38.91
CA GLN A 434 10.77 3.24 -39.15
C GLN A 434 11.16 3.14 -40.62
N ARG A 435 10.17 3.13 -41.53
CA ARG A 435 10.41 3.05 -42.98
C ARG A 435 11.06 4.32 -43.53
N ILE A 436 10.58 5.50 -43.12
CA ILE A 436 11.10 6.79 -43.59
C ILE A 436 12.50 7.06 -43.02
N LYS A 437 12.75 6.68 -41.77
CA LYS A 437 14.08 6.73 -41.16
C LYS A 437 15.11 5.90 -41.93
N GLN A 438 14.69 4.78 -42.53
CA GLN A 438 15.59 3.94 -43.33
C GLN A 438 16.04 4.66 -44.61
N TYR A 439 15.13 5.35 -45.29
CA TYR A 439 15.48 6.19 -46.45
C TYR A 439 16.47 7.32 -46.10
N ALA A 440 16.31 7.96 -44.93
CA ALA A 440 17.26 8.97 -44.45
C ALA A 440 18.66 8.40 -44.14
N LYS A 441 18.75 7.12 -43.71
CA LYS A 441 20.03 6.44 -43.44
C LYS A 441 20.75 5.99 -44.70
N ASP A 442 20.00 5.56 -45.72
CA ASP A 442 20.57 4.91 -46.90
C ASP A 442 21.29 5.88 -47.87
N ARG A 443 21.19 7.21 -47.64
CA ARG A 443 22.05 8.36 -48.06
C ARG A 443 22.63 8.42 -49.50
N ARG A 444 22.41 7.43 -50.35
CA ARG A 444 23.29 7.19 -51.51
C ARG A 444 22.90 7.94 -52.78
N GLU A 445 21.66 8.38 -52.90
CA GLU A 445 21.13 9.28 -53.92
C GLU A 445 19.71 9.61 -53.42
N GLY A 446 19.18 10.81 -53.69
CA GLY A 446 17.84 11.17 -53.19
C GLY A 446 16.78 10.11 -53.54
N VAL A 447 15.64 10.17 -52.86
CA VAL A 447 14.57 9.18 -53.00
C VAL A 447 13.55 9.65 -54.02
N LYS A 448 13.02 8.74 -54.86
CA LYS A 448 11.89 9.07 -55.74
C LYS A 448 10.60 9.22 -54.94
N THR A 449 9.78 10.19 -55.31
CA THR A 449 8.47 10.41 -54.68
C THR A 449 7.60 9.15 -54.73
N GLU A 450 7.65 8.39 -55.82
CA GLU A 450 6.93 7.12 -55.99
C GLU A 450 7.30 6.07 -54.92
N SER A 451 8.56 6.00 -54.50
CA SER A 451 9.01 5.06 -53.45
C SER A 451 8.43 5.43 -52.09
N ILE A 452 8.35 6.73 -51.78
CA ILE A 452 7.69 7.22 -50.56
C ILE A 452 6.18 6.92 -50.64
N HIS A 453 5.54 7.20 -51.78
CA HIS A 453 4.12 6.91 -51.96
C HIS A 453 3.81 5.42 -51.78
N GLN A 454 4.56 4.53 -52.45
CA GLN A 454 4.38 3.08 -52.31
C GLN A 454 4.60 2.61 -50.86
N THR A 455 5.56 3.20 -50.15
CA THR A 455 5.82 2.89 -48.74
C THR A 455 4.61 3.27 -47.88
N ILE A 456 4.09 4.50 -48.04
CA ILE A 456 2.94 4.96 -47.28
C ILE A 456 1.72 4.09 -47.62
N HIS A 457 1.44 3.84 -48.90
CA HIS A 457 0.35 2.96 -49.35
C HIS A 457 0.42 1.56 -48.72
N ASN A 458 1.58 0.92 -48.77
CA ASN A 458 1.78 -0.42 -48.19
C ASN A 458 1.55 -0.44 -46.68
N VAL A 459 2.00 0.60 -45.96
CA VAL A 459 1.82 0.69 -44.51
C VAL A 459 0.37 1.02 -44.16
N THR A 460 -0.30 1.88 -44.93
CA THR A 460 -1.73 2.17 -44.81
C THR A 460 -2.57 0.90 -45.00
N ASP A 461 -2.29 0.10 -46.03
CA ASP A 461 -2.98 -1.17 -46.27
C ASP A 461 -2.72 -2.17 -45.13
N LEU A 462 -1.47 -2.36 -44.73
CA LEU A 462 -1.08 -3.32 -43.69
C LEU A 462 -1.66 -2.99 -42.30
N THR A 463 -1.61 -1.72 -41.88
CA THR A 463 -1.95 -1.32 -40.51
C THR A 463 -3.37 -0.78 -40.36
N LEU A 464 -3.88 -0.05 -41.37
CA LEU A 464 -5.20 0.56 -41.33
C LEU A 464 -6.24 -0.26 -42.10
N GLY A 465 -5.82 -1.16 -43.00
CA GLY A 465 -6.72 -1.92 -43.87
C GLY A 465 -7.42 -1.04 -44.90
N ILE A 466 -6.79 0.06 -45.31
CA ILE A 466 -7.34 1.05 -46.25
C ILE A 466 -6.45 1.11 -47.49
N SER A 467 -7.04 0.80 -48.65
CA SER A 467 -6.38 1.06 -49.94
C SER A 467 -6.51 2.54 -50.29
N GLU A 468 -5.44 3.31 -50.15
CA GLU A 468 -5.39 4.72 -50.50
C GLU A 468 -4.75 4.98 -51.87
N THR A 469 -5.23 6.00 -52.58
CA THR A 469 -4.66 6.43 -53.87
C THR A 469 -3.79 7.68 -53.77
N ALA A 470 -3.93 8.42 -52.68
CA ALA A 470 -3.17 9.63 -52.38
C ALA A 470 -2.49 9.45 -51.02
N MET A 471 -1.23 9.88 -50.93
CA MET A 471 -0.44 9.80 -49.69
C MET A 471 -1.22 10.43 -48.52
N TRP A 472 -1.25 9.71 -47.39
CA TRP A 472 -1.84 10.15 -46.12
C TRP A 472 -3.36 10.27 -46.08
N ASP A 473 -4.08 9.97 -47.16
CA ASP A 473 -5.54 10.12 -47.18
C ASP A 473 -6.24 9.15 -46.21
N GLY A 474 -5.75 7.91 -46.12
CA GLY A 474 -6.26 6.91 -45.17
C GLY A 474 -6.06 7.35 -43.72
N CYS A 475 -4.84 7.79 -43.37
CA CYS A 475 -4.51 8.33 -42.05
C CYS A 475 -5.37 9.57 -41.72
N ARG A 476 -5.51 10.50 -42.68
CA ARG A 476 -6.29 11.74 -42.50
C ARG A 476 -7.76 11.45 -42.20
N LYS A 477 -8.38 10.56 -42.98
CA LYS A 477 -9.80 10.18 -42.80
C LYS A 477 -10.01 9.49 -41.45
N LEU A 478 -9.14 8.55 -41.09
CA LEU A 478 -9.28 7.82 -39.84
C LEU A 478 -9.02 8.71 -38.62
N LEU A 479 -8.04 9.62 -38.68
CA LEU A 479 -7.77 10.59 -37.60
C LEU A 479 -8.89 11.62 -37.44
N ALA A 480 -9.47 12.09 -38.54
CA ALA A 480 -10.64 12.97 -38.49
C ALA A 480 -11.85 12.25 -37.87
N GLY A 481 -12.09 10.98 -38.25
CA GLY A 481 -13.11 10.13 -37.64
C GLY A 481 -12.86 9.92 -36.15
N LEU A 482 -11.62 9.64 -35.75
CA LEU A 482 -11.23 9.51 -34.34
C LEU A 482 -11.54 10.80 -33.56
N LEU A 483 -11.18 11.97 -34.09
CA LEU A 483 -11.45 13.24 -33.43
C LEU A 483 -12.96 13.48 -33.23
N GLN A 484 -13.77 13.12 -34.24
CA GLN A 484 -15.23 13.22 -34.14
C GLN A 484 -15.76 12.26 -33.06
N ASP A 485 -15.33 11.01 -33.07
CA ASP A 485 -15.77 10.01 -32.09
C ASP A 485 -15.37 10.42 -30.65
N VAL A 486 -14.15 10.93 -30.45
CA VAL A 486 -13.68 11.43 -29.14
C VAL A 486 -14.49 12.64 -28.67
N SER A 487 -14.87 13.52 -29.60
CA SER A 487 -15.74 14.67 -29.29
C SER A 487 -17.13 14.20 -28.86
N THR A 488 -17.70 13.22 -29.57
CA THR A 488 -18.96 12.58 -29.19
C THR A 488 -18.88 11.88 -27.83
N LEU A 489 -17.78 11.17 -27.52
CA LEU A 489 -17.57 10.60 -26.18
C LEU A 489 -17.52 11.67 -25.08
N THR A 490 -16.90 12.82 -25.39
CA THR A 490 -16.80 13.96 -24.46
C THR A 490 -18.17 14.61 -24.20
N GLU A 491 -19.03 14.67 -25.20
CA GLU A 491 -20.41 15.15 -25.03
C GLU A 491 -21.23 14.14 -24.22
N ASN A 492 -21.15 12.86 -24.58
CA ASN A 492 -21.91 11.79 -23.92
C ASN A 492 -21.56 11.65 -22.43
N ILE A 493 -20.30 11.82 -22.04
CA ILE A 493 -19.89 11.67 -20.62
C ILE A 493 -20.44 12.80 -19.72
N MET A 494 -20.96 13.88 -20.30
CA MET A 494 -21.60 14.97 -19.56
C MET A 494 -23.06 14.66 -19.18
N ASP A 495 -23.67 13.64 -19.79
CA ASP A 495 -25.04 13.23 -19.52
C ASP A 495 -25.14 12.55 -18.13
N PRO A 496 -25.93 13.07 -17.18
CA PRO A 496 -26.10 12.41 -15.88
C PRO A 496 -26.79 11.04 -15.99
N ASP A 497 -27.58 10.77 -17.04
CA ASP A 497 -28.35 9.52 -17.17
C ASP A 497 -27.47 8.30 -17.46
N ILE A 498 -26.20 8.51 -17.84
CA ILE A 498 -25.24 7.42 -18.05
C ILE A 498 -24.48 7.03 -16.77
N LEU A 499 -24.72 7.72 -15.65
CA LEU A 499 -24.06 7.47 -14.37
C LEU A 499 -24.90 6.58 -13.46
N VAL A 500 -24.23 5.67 -12.76
CA VAL A 500 -24.85 4.79 -11.76
C VAL A 500 -24.04 4.87 -10.47
N LYS A 501 -24.72 5.09 -9.34
CA LYS A 501 -24.09 5.01 -8.02
C LYS A 501 -23.80 3.56 -7.67
N VAL A 502 -22.58 3.29 -7.20
CA VAL A 502 -22.15 1.95 -6.85
C VAL A 502 -22.13 1.82 -5.33
N ALA A 503 -22.84 0.81 -4.81
CA ALA A 503 -22.63 0.37 -3.44
C ALA A 503 -21.26 -0.31 -3.35
N ASN A 504 -20.43 0.05 -2.38
CA ASN A 504 -19.13 -0.59 -2.18
C ASN A 504 -19.34 -2.06 -1.79
N PRO A 505 -19.09 -3.03 -2.70
CA PRO A 505 -19.28 -4.43 -2.36
C PRO A 505 -18.21 -4.86 -1.36
N GLU A 506 -18.59 -5.74 -0.44
CA GLU A 506 -17.66 -6.36 0.48
C GLU A 506 -16.57 -7.11 -0.30
N LYS A 507 -15.32 -6.91 0.13
CA LYS A 507 -14.14 -7.44 -0.55
C LYS A 507 -14.03 -8.95 -0.37
N VAL A 508 -13.51 -9.65 -1.39
CA VAL A 508 -13.48 -11.12 -1.42
C VAL A 508 -12.73 -11.73 -0.23
N TRP A 509 -11.64 -11.11 0.23
CA TRP A 509 -10.87 -11.60 1.37
C TRP A 509 -11.63 -11.50 2.70
N VAL A 510 -12.58 -10.56 2.82
CA VAL A 510 -13.46 -10.47 4.00
C VAL A 510 -14.49 -11.61 3.96
N LYS A 511 -15.08 -11.87 2.80
CA LYS A 511 -15.99 -13.01 2.59
C LYS A 511 -15.30 -14.34 2.89
N ARG A 512 -14.10 -14.56 2.34
CA ARG A 512 -13.26 -15.73 2.62
C ARG A 512 -12.93 -15.86 4.10
N ALA A 513 -12.55 -14.76 4.77
CA ALA A 513 -12.28 -14.79 6.20
C ALA A 513 -13.51 -15.20 7.03
N ASN A 514 -14.70 -14.72 6.67
CA ASN A 514 -15.95 -15.11 7.32
C ASN A 514 -16.30 -16.58 7.05
N SER A 515 -16.11 -17.03 5.81
CA SER A 515 -16.30 -18.42 5.39
C SER A 515 -15.38 -19.37 6.16
N MET A 516 -14.07 -19.06 6.24
CA MET A 516 -13.10 -19.85 7.01
C MET A 516 -13.42 -19.87 8.51
N LYS A 517 -13.85 -18.74 9.10
CA LYS A 517 -14.31 -18.72 10.50
C LYS A 517 -15.50 -19.66 10.72
N ALA A 518 -16.45 -19.68 9.79
CA ALA A 518 -17.60 -20.58 9.85
C ALA A 518 -17.18 -22.06 9.70
N GLU A 519 -16.26 -22.37 8.78
CA GLU A 519 -15.72 -23.73 8.61
C GLU A 519 -15.04 -24.27 9.89
N VAL A 520 -14.27 -23.43 10.59
CA VAL A 520 -13.65 -23.81 11.87
C VAL A 520 -14.69 -24.17 12.92
N VAL A 521 -15.76 -23.38 13.05
CA VAL A 521 -16.86 -23.65 14.01
C VAL A 521 -17.56 -24.97 13.68
N VAL A 522 -17.86 -25.21 12.40
CA VAL A 522 -18.51 -26.46 11.97
C VAL A 522 -17.60 -27.68 12.23
N ASN A 523 -16.29 -27.56 12.02
CA ASN A 523 -15.35 -28.63 12.29
C ASN A 523 -15.28 -28.96 13.79
N THR A 524 -15.28 -27.96 14.68
CA THR A 524 -15.33 -28.21 16.13
C THR A 524 -16.61 -28.94 16.55
N ASP A 525 -17.76 -28.58 15.97
CA ASP A 525 -19.04 -29.26 16.25
C ASP A 525 -19.02 -30.72 15.74
N ALA A 526 -18.42 -30.94 14.57
CA ALA A 526 -18.26 -32.27 13.99
C ALA A 526 -17.33 -33.16 14.83
N GLU A 527 -16.22 -32.62 15.34
CA GLU A 527 -15.29 -33.33 16.25
C GLU A 527 -15.98 -33.70 17.56
N GLN A 528 -16.75 -32.79 18.17
CA GLN A 528 -17.52 -33.08 19.38
C GLN A 528 -18.54 -34.21 19.14
N LYS A 529 -19.21 -34.19 17.99
CA LYS A 529 -20.18 -35.24 17.62
C LYS A 529 -19.49 -36.58 17.34
N ALA A 530 -18.32 -36.57 16.71
CA ALA A 530 -17.52 -37.77 16.49
C ALA A 530 -17.03 -38.37 17.82
N GLN A 531 -16.57 -37.55 18.77
CA GLN A 531 -16.24 -37.99 20.13
C GLN A 531 -17.43 -38.62 20.84
N SER A 532 -18.60 -37.94 20.83
CA SER A 532 -19.82 -38.48 21.44
C SER A 532 -20.23 -39.83 20.86
N LEU A 533 -20.15 -40.00 19.53
CA LEU A 533 -20.43 -41.27 18.87
C LEU A 533 -19.40 -42.35 19.23
N SER A 534 -18.12 -41.98 19.32
CA SER A 534 -17.05 -42.89 19.73
C SER A 534 -17.25 -43.39 21.17
N ASP A 535 -17.64 -42.50 22.08
CA ASP A 535 -17.97 -42.84 23.47
C ASP A 535 -19.21 -43.75 23.55
N GLN A 536 -20.23 -43.49 22.74
CA GLN A 536 -21.41 -44.37 22.64
C GLN A 536 -21.04 -45.76 22.12
N VAL A 537 -20.17 -45.86 21.10
CA VAL A 537 -19.68 -47.14 20.59
C VAL A 537 -18.87 -47.88 21.66
N LEU A 538 -18.00 -47.19 22.39
CA LEU A 538 -17.22 -47.77 23.50
C LEU A 538 -18.12 -48.30 24.63
N ASN A 539 -19.17 -47.56 24.98
CA ASN A 539 -20.15 -48.00 25.97
C ASN A 539 -20.94 -49.22 25.48
N LEU A 540 -21.40 -49.22 24.23
CA LEU A 540 -22.07 -50.39 23.64
C LEU A 540 -21.17 -51.63 23.58
N ILE A 541 -19.86 -51.46 23.31
CA ILE A 541 -18.89 -52.56 23.35
C ILE A 541 -18.69 -53.08 24.78
N LYS A 542 -18.66 -52.20 25.78
CA LYS A 542 -18.59 -52.61 27.20
C LYS A 542 -19.84 -53.39 27.61
N ASP A 543 -21.02 -52.90 27.27
CA ASP A 543 -22.29 -53.57 27.58
C ASP A 543 -22.39 -54.94 26.88
N ALA A 544 -21.90 -55.05 25.64
CA ALA A 544 -21.84 -56.31 24.91
C ALA A 544 -20.85 -57.32 25.49
N LYS A 545 -19.79 -56.88 26.20
CA LYS A 545 -18.84 -57.76 26.90
C LYS A 545 -19.31 -58.20 28.28
N GLN A 546 -20.32 -57.53 28.85
CA GLN A 546 -20.91 -57.88 30.15
C GLN A 546 -22.10 -58.84 30.04
N LYS A 547 -22.61 -59.08 28.83
CA LYS A 547 -23.52 -60.17 28.50
C LYS A 547 -22.73 -61.38 28.01
#